data_AF-A0A3D4H3W1-F1
#
_entry.id   AF-A0A3D4H3W1-F1
#
_cell.length_a   1.000
_cell.length_b   1.000
_cell.length_c   1.000
_cell.angle_alpha   90.00
_cell.angle_beta   90.00
_cell.angle_gamma   90.00
#
_symmetry.space_group_name_H-M   'P 1'
#
loop_
_entity.id
_entity.type
_entity.pdbx_description
1 polymer ?
#
loop_
_entity_poly.entity_id
_entity_poly.type
_entity_poly.pdbx_seq_one_letter_code
_entity_poly.pdbx_strand_id
1 'polypeptide(L)'
;MASYGVPIGLGLGFAILLAILFGDRLIPAQTVDLVSVVTLSEDPGSAPILANFDRGSDSAFEAPVVFQASGWIEPDPLPVKATALISGVVDEVFVLEGESVREGDIIATLVDDDAELDLATAEASLRVTESRLVSNEADQDATRASIDAHTK
;
A
#
# COMPACT_ATOMS: atom_id res chain seq x y z
N MET A 1 63.81 19.67 25.79
CA MET A 1 62.55 19.37 26.51
C MET A 1 61.38 20.19 25.97
N ALA A 2 61.27 20.38 24.64
CA ALA A 2 60.30 21.29 24.02
C ALA A 2 59.82 20.80 22.62
N SER A 3 59.51 19.51 22.48
CA SER A 3 59.09 18.93 21.18
C SER A 3 57.60 18.58 21.09
N TYR A 4 56.82 18.77 22.16
CA TYR A 4 55.41 18.35 22.22
C TYR A 4 54.40 19.51 22.11
N GLY A 5 54.85 20.77 22.07
CA GLY A 5 53.93 21.92 22.03
C GLY A 5 53.11 22.01 20.74
N VAL A 6 53.73 21.72 19.59
CA VAL A 6 53.06 21.74 18.28
C VAL A 6 51.98 20.65 18.16
N PRO A 7 52.23 19.36 18.45
CA PRO A 7 51.18 18.35 18.34
C PRO A 7 50.03 18.56 19.34
N ILE A 8 50.34 19.08 20.55
CA ILE A 8 49.30 19.42 21.54
C ILE A 8 48.42 20.57 21.04
N GLY A 9 49.02 21.63 20.49
CA GLY A 9 48.27 22.77 19.96
C GLY A 9 47.35 22.37 18.78
N LEU A 10 47.83 21.50 17.89
CA LEU A 10 47.03 21.01 16.77
C LEU A 10 45.86 20.14 17.25
N GLY A 11 46.08 19.27 18.25
CA GLY A 11 45.01 18.46 18.85
C GLY A 11 43.94 19.32 19.53
N LEU A 12 44.36 20.36 20.27
CA LEU A 12 43.45 21.31 20.91
C LEU A 12 42.64 22.10 19.88
N GLY A 13 43.29 22.60 18.83
CA GLY A 13 42.62 23.31 17.74
C GLY A 13 41.59 22.43 17.03
N PHE A 14 41.96 21.17 16.74
CA PHE A 14 41.06 20.21 16.12
C PHE A 14 39.87 19.85 17.01
N ALA A 15 40.08 19.68 18.32
CA ALA A 15 39.02 19.42 19.28
C ALA A 15 38.04 20.61 19.40
N ILE A 16 38.57 21.84 19.43
CA ILE A 16 37.74 23.06 19.41
C ILE A 16 36.93 23.13 18.11
N LEU A 17 37.54 22.85 16.97
CA LEU A 17 36.88 22.90 15.67
C LEU A 17 35.78 21.82 15.57
N LEU A 18 36.03 20.60 16.06
CA LEU A 18 35.02 19.55 16.16
C LEU A 18 33.87 19.94 17.10
N ALA A 19 34.17 20.55 18.25
CA ALA A 19 33.16 20.99 19.19
C ALA A 19 32.27 22.10 18.59
N ILE A 20 32.83 23.03 17.81
CA ILE A 20 32.05 24.07 17.12
C ILE A 20 31.22 23.47 15.98
N LEU A 21 31.80 22.53 15.21
CA LEU A 21 31.15 22.01 14.01
C LEU A 21 30.07 20.95 14.31
N PHE A 22 30.25 20.18 15.38
CA PHE A 22 29.38 19.05 15.72
C PHE A 22 28.80 19.11 17.13
N GLY A 23 29.11 20.13 17.94
CA GLY A 23 28.64 20.25 19.32
C GLY A 23 27.12 20.10 19.44
N ASP A 24 26.37 20.80 18.60
CA ASP A 24 24.90 20.75 18.59
C ASP A 24 24.34 19.37 18.24
N ARG A 25 25.09 18.54 17.50
CA ARG A 25 24.74 17.17 17.14
C ARG A 25 25.15 16.13 18.20
N LEU A 26 26.10 16.47 19.05
CA LEU A 26 26.59 15.60 20.12
C LEU A 26 25.72 15.71 21.38
N ILE A 27 24.84 16.71 21.45
CA ILE A 27 23.84 16.81 22.51
C ILE A 27 22.72 15.79 22.23
N PRO A 28 22.41 14.90 23.18
CA PRO A 28 21.38 13.88 23.00
C PRO A 28 19.99 14.50 22.74
N ALA A 29 19.19 13.82 21.90
CA ALA A 29 17.84 14.27 21.57
C ALA A 29 16.99 14.44 22.83
N GLN A 30 16.28 15.56 22.94
CA GLN A 30 15.37 15.80 24.05
C GLN A 30 14.28 14.73 24.04
N THR A 31 14.14 14.02 25.16
CA THR A 31 13.02 13.12 25.41
C THR A 31 11.74 13.94 25.51
N VAL A 32 10.80 13.69 24.60
CA VAL A 32 9.49 14.34 24.59
C VAL A 32 8.45 13.41 25.21
N ASP A 33 7.66 13.94 26.13
CA ASP A 33 6.51 13.24 26.69
C ASP A 33 5.31 13.38 25.74
N LEU A 34 4.73 12.25 25.34
CA LEU A 34 3.56 12.22 24.47
C LEU A 34 2.30 12.52 25.28
N VAL A 35 1.48 13.45 24.77
CA VAL A 35 0.17 13.79 25.35
C VAL A 35 -0.92 13.39 24.37
N SER A 36 -2.04 12.87 24.88
CA SER A 36 -3.20 12.53 24.04
C SER A 36 -3.82 13.79 23.43
N VAL A 37 -4.00 13.78 22.11
CA VAL A 37 -4.68 14.86 21.38
C VAL A 37 -6.17 14.52 21.30
N VAL A 38 -7.02 15.47 21.67
CA VAL A 38 -8.48 15.37 21.52
C VAL A 38 -8.90 16.31 20.40
N THR A 39 -9.72 15.83 19.47
CA THR A 39 -10.31 16.67 18.43
C THR A 39 -11.43 17.51 19.02
N LEU A 40 -11.41 18.81 18.75
CA LEU A 40 -12.47 19.73 19.14
C LEU A 40 -13.26 20.09 17.88
N SER A 41 -14.49 19.62 17.78
CA SER A 41 -15.37 20.01 16.66
C SER A 41 -15.80 21.47 16.83
N GLU A 42 -15.51 22.28 15.83
CA GLU A 42 -15.94 23.68 15.74
C GLU A 42 -17.36 23.71 15.14
N ASP A 43 -18.36 24.15 15.92
CA ASP A 43 -19.73 24.32 15.43
C ASP A 43 -19.82 25.63 14.62
N PRO A 44 -20.16 25.62 13.32
CA PRO A 44 -20.06 26.79 12.43
C PRO A 44 -20.94 27.99 12.77
N GLY A 45 -21.75 27.93 13.84
CA GLY A 45 -22.55 29.04 14.35
C GLY A 45 -22.00 29.72 15.62
N SER A 46 -20.89 29.23 16.18
CA SER A 46 -20.37 29.72 17.46
C SER A 46 -19.28 30.77 17.25
N ALA A 47 -19.49 31.97 17.83
CA ALA A 47 -18.51 33.06 17.84
C ALA A 47 -17.13 32.60 18.37
N PRO A 48 -16.01 33.23 17.94
CA PRO A 48 -14.67 32.81 18.35
C PRO A 48 -14.57 32.75 19.87
N ILE A 49 -14.34 31.56 20.40
CA ILE A 49 -14.23 31.31 21.84
C ILE A 49 -12.87 31.85 22.30
N LEU A 50 -12.82 33.15 22.60
CA LEU A 50 -11.70 33.78 23.31
C LEU A 50 -11.95 33.90 24.83
N ALA A 51 -12.91 33.17 25.39
CA ALA A 51 -13.17 33.25 26.82
C ALA A 51 -13.63 31.89 27.37
N ASN A 52 -12.82 31.38 28.30
CA ASN A 52 -13.14 30.38 29.32
C ASN A 52 -14.00 29.19 28.88
N PHE A 53 -13.32 28.10 28.56
CA PHE A 53 -13.88 26.76 28.62
C PHE A 53 -14.25 26.41 30.06
N ASP A 54 -15.48 26.73 30.45
CA ASP A 54 -16.17 26.06 31.55
C ASP A 54 -17.36 25.32 30.94
N ARG A 55 -17.11 24.11 30.41
CA ARG A 55 -18.14 23.21 29.90
C ARG A 55 -18.29 22.05 30.88
N GLY A 56 -19.45 22.01 31.53
CA GLY A 56 -19.81 21.00 32.52
C GLY A 56 -19.59 19.57 32.02
N SER A 57 -18.73 18.86 32.75
CA SER A 57 -18.94 17.52 33.33
C SER A 57 -19.72 16.48 32.52
N ASP A 58 -19.36 16.25 31.26
CA ASP A 58 -19.52 14.91 30.65
C ASP A 58 -18.50 14.59 29.55
N SER A 59 -17.33 15.26 29.59
CA SER A 59 -16.17 14.88 28.80
C SER A 59 -15.23 14.07 29.68
N ALA A 60 -14.91 12.83 29.29
CA ALA A 60 -13.95 11.95 29.96
C ALA A 60 -12.49 12.48 30.01
N PHE A 61 -12.30 13.76 29.67
CA PHE A 61 -11.03 14.45 29.52
C PHE A 61 -11.12 15.81 30.24
N GLU A 62 -10.98 15.84 31.57
CA GLU A 62 -10.95 17.05 32.41
C GLU A 62 -9.52 17.62 32.54
N ALA A 63 -8.82 17.84 31.41
CA ALA A 63 -7.50 18.45 31.41
C ALA A 63 -7.56 19.88 30.83
N PRO A 64 -6.87 20.87 31.43
CA PRO A 64 -6.77 22.21 30.87
C PRO A 64 -6.08 22.15 29.50
N VAL A 65 -6.63 22.86 28.51
CA VAL A 65 -6.07 22.95 27.15
C VAL A 65 -4.73 23.70 27.22
N VAL A 66 -3.63 22.99 26.94
CA VAL A 66 -2.26 23.55 27.04
C VAL A 66 -1.81 24.22 25.75
N PHE A 67 -2.24 23.71 24.59
CA PHE A 67 -1.89 24.21 23.26
C PHE A 67 -2.89 23.71 22.21
N GLN A 68 -3.08 24.48 21.13
CA GLN A 68 -3.89 24.10 19.97
C GLN A 68 -3.03 24.15 18.70
N ALA A 69 -3.10 23.08 17.91
CA ALA A 69 -2.41 22.96 16.63
C ALA A 69 -3.42 22.67 15.52
N SER A 70 -3.13 23.13 14.30
CA SER A 70 -3.80 22.63 13.11
C SER A 70 -3.23 21.25 12.73
N GLY A 71 -4.09 20.38 12.21
CA GLY A 71 -3.71 19.05 11.75
C GLY A 71 -4.74 18.51 10.77
N TRP A 72 -4.33 17.54 9.96
CA TRP A 72 -5.20 16.82 9.05
C TRP A 72 -5.36 15.38 9.55
N ILE A 73 -6.56 14.83 9.37
CA ILE A 73 -6.82 13.41 9.64
C ILE A 73 -6.56 12.65 8.35
N GLU A 74 -5.77 11.58 8.44
CA GLU A 74 -5.46 10.69 7.34
C GLU A 74 -5.89 9.26 7.68
N PRO A 75 -6.48 8.50 6.73
CA PRO A 75 -6.84 7.11 6.96
C PRO A 75 -5.59 6.23 7.13
N ASP A 76 -5.68 5.27 8.06
CA ASP A 76 -4.70 4.19 8.25
C ASP A 76 -5.44 2.84 8.20
N PRO A 77 -5.16 1.98 7.19
CA PRO A 77 -4.17 2.14 6.12
C PRO A 77 -4.57 3.19 5.06
N LEU A 78 -3.59 3.63 4.27
CA LEU A 78 -3.82 4.55 3.16
C LEU A 78 -4.84 3.99 2.15
N PRO A 79 -5.60 4.85 1.44
CA PRO A 79 -6.64 4.39 0.52
C PRO A 79 -6.06 3.55 -0.61
N VAL A 80 -6.66 2.38 -0.82
CA VAL A 80 -6.30 1.45 -1.89
C VAL A 80 -7.27 1.63 -3.06
N LYS A 81 -6.75 1.57 -4.29
CA LYS A 81 -7.59 1.65 -5.50
C LYS A 81 -7.91 0.26 -6.00
N ALA A 82 -9.20 -0.08 -6.09
CA ALA A 82 -9.67 -1.27 -6.79
C ALA A 82 -9.68 -1.00 -8.30
N THR A 83 -8.70 -1.55 -9.03
CA THR A 83 -8.54 -1.32 -10.47
C THR A 83 -8.80 -2.59 -11.27
N ALA A 84 -9.45 -2.47 -12.42
CA ALA A 84 -9.53 -3.57 -13.38
C ALA A 84 -8.14 -3.89 -13.94
N LEU A 85 -7.85 -5.18 -14.11
CA LEU A 85 -6.60 -5.66 -14.71
C LEU A 85 -6.65 -5.72 -16.24
N ILE A 86 -7.84 -5.60 -16.80
CA ILE A 86 -8.11 -5.60 -18.23
C ILE A 86 -8.86 -4.33 -18.62
N SER A 87 -8.71 -3.92 -19.87
CA SER A 87 -9.53 -2.89 -20.47
C SER A 87 -10.92 -3.45 -20.79
N GLY A 88 -11.95 -2.60 -20.72
CA GLY A 88 -13.30 -3.00 -21.06
C GLY A 88 -14.30 -1.89 -20.81
N VAL A 89 -15.58 -2.21 -21.01
CA VAL A 89 -16.72 -1.34 -20.69
C VAL A 89 -17.37 -1.88 -19.43
N VAL A 90 -17.68 -1.00 -18.48
CA VAL A 90 -18.43 -1.36 -17.27
C VAL A 90 -19.85 -1.74 -17.67
N ASP A 91 -20.30 -2.90 -17.20
CA ASP A 91 -21.65 -3.40 -17.42
C ASP A 91 -22.56 -2.98 -16.26
N GLU A 92 -22.27 -3.47 -15.04
CA GLU A 92 -23.01 -3.12 -13.83
C GLU A 92 -22.10 -2.63 -12.69
N VAL A 93 -22.66 -1.84 -11.78
CA VAL A 93 -22.01 -1.35 -10.55
C VAL A 93 -22.90 -1.72 -9.36
N PHE A 94 -22.33 -2.37 -8.36
CA PHE A 94 -23.07 -3.01 -7.26
C PHE A 94 -22.99 -2.28 -5.92
N VAL A 95 -22.25 -1.16 -5.85
CA VAL A 95 -22.01 -0.41 -4.61
C VAL A 95 -22.30 1.07 -4.79
N LEU A 96 -22.63 1.73 -3.69
CA LEU A 96 -22.82 3.18 -3.61
C LEU A 96 -21.61 3.89 -2.99
N GLU A 97 -21.49 5.19 -3.23
CA GLU A 97 -20.44 6.01 -2.62
C GLU A 97 -20.60 6.04 -1.08
N GLY A 98 -19.50 5.75 -0.38
CA GLY A 98 -19.46 5.70 1.09
C GLY A 98 -19.96 4.37 1.69
N GLU A 99 -20.38 3.42 0.86
CA GLU A 99 -20.77 2.09 1.31
C GLU A 99 -19.56 1.29 1.83
N SER A 100 -19.76 0.52 2.90
CA SER A 100 -18.71 -0.35 3.45
C SER A 100 -18.67 -1.67 2.69
N VAL A 101 -17.49 -2.03 2.20
CA VAL A 101 -17.24 -3.26 1.45
C VAL A 101 -16.19 -4.13 2.14
N ARG A 102 -16.16 -5.41 1.78
CA ARG A 102 -15.21 -6.41 2.27
C ARG A 102 -14.37 -6.94 1.12
N GLU A 103 -13.24 -7.57 1.47
CA GLU A 103 -12.41 -8.27 0.49
C GLU A 103 -13.23 -9.36 -0.21
N GLY A 104 -13.19 -9.36 -1.55
CA GLY A 104 -13.91 -10.30 -2.39
C GLY A 104 -15.33 -9.86 -2.79
N ASP A 105 -15.85 -8.75 -2.23
CA ASP A 105 -17.14 -8.21 -2.66
C ASP A 105 -17.06 -7.72 -4.12
N ILE A 106 -18.11 -8.00 -4.89
CA ILE A 106 -18.21 -7.54 -6.28
C ILE A 106 -18.57 -6.05 -6.27
N ILE A 107 -17.68 -5.23 -6.81
CA ILE A 107 -17.87 -3.78 -6.92
C ILE A 107 -18.54 -3.41 -8.25
N ALA A 108 -18.07 -4.01 -9.34
CA ALA A 108 -18.57 -3.79 -10.69
C ALA A 108 -18.22 -4.98 -11.59
N THR A 109 -18.98 -5.15 -12.67
CA THR A 109 -18.70 -6.10 -13.75
C THR A 109 -18.29 -5.37 -15.02
N LEU A 110 -17.54 -6.06 -15.88
CA LEU A 110 -17.26 -5.62 -17.24
C LEU A 110 -18.05 -6.50 -18.21
N VAL A 111 -18.39 -5.96 -19.37
CA VAL A 111 -18.95 -6.75 -20.47
C VAL A 111 -17.97 -7.87 -20.87
N ASP A 112 -18.44 -9.11 -20.93
CA ASP A 112 -17.62 -10.32 -21.08
C ASP A 112 -17.74 -11.04 -22.42
N ASP A 113 -18.55 -10.51 -23.36
CA ASP A 113 -18.78 -11.10 -24.70
C ASP A 113 -17.47 -11.54 -25.40
N ASP A 114 -16.46 -10.66 -25.43
CA ASP A 114 -15.17 -10.95 -26.07
C ASP A 114 -14.42 -12.08 -25.35
N ALA A 115 -14.48 -12.12 -24.01
CA ALA A 115 -13.84 -13.15 -23.21
C ALA A 115 -14.52 -14.52 -23.41
N GLU A 116 -15.85 -14.54 -23.55
CA GLU A 116 -16.59 -15.76 -23.89
C GLU A 116 -16.23 -16.29 -25.28
N LEU A 117 -16.14 -15.40 -26.28
CA LEU A 117 -15.74 -15.76 -27.64
C LEU A 117 -14.30 -16.29 -27.71
N ASP A 118 -13.38 -15.67 -26.98
CA ASP A 118 -11.99 -16.09 -26.90
C ASP A 118 -11.88 -17.47 -26.23
N LEU A 119 -12.63 -17.70 -25.14
CA LEU A 119 -12.70 -19.00 -24.48
C LEU A 119 -13.22 -20.08 -25.42
N ALA A 120 -14.35 -19.82 -26.09
CA ALA A 120 -14.94 -20.78 -27.04
C ALA A 120 -13.99 -21.11 -28.20
N THR A 121 -13.23 -20.12 -28.67
CA THR A 121 -12.22 -20.30 -29.72
C THR A 121 -11.04 -21.15 -29.25
N ALA A 122 -10.56 -20.90 -28.03
CA ALA A 122 -9.48 -21.68 -27.42
C ALA A 122 -9.89 -23.15 -27.20
N GLU A 123 -11.09 -23.39 -26.68
CA GLU A 123 -11.63 -24.74 -26.49
C GLU A 123 -11.83 -25.49 -27.81
N ALA A 124 -12.32 -24.82 -28.84
CA ALA A 124 -12.43 -25.41 -30.17
C ALA A 124 -11.06 -25.81 -30.74
N SER A 125 -10.05 -24.96 -30.55
CA SER A 125 -8.67 -25.25 -30.98
C SER A 125 -8.06 -26.42 -30.21
N LEU A 126 -8.35 -26.54 -28.92
CA LEU A 126 -7.96 -27.68 -28.10
C LEU A 126 -8.55 -28.98 -28.64
N ARG A 127 -9.87 -29.03 -28.88
CA ARG A 127 -10.55 -30.23 -29.43
C ARG A 127 -9.98 -30.68 -30.78
N VAL A 128 -9.66 -29.72 -31.65
CA VAL A 128 -9.03 -30.01 -32.95
C VAL A 128 -7.66 -30.65 -32.76
N THR A 129 -6.87 -30.13 -31.80
CA THR A 129 -5.53 -30.63 -31.50
C THR A 129 -5.57 -32.02 -30.90
N GLU A 130 -6.49 -32.28 -29.97
CA GLU A 130 -6.72 -33.59 -29.37
C GLU A 130 -7.14 -34.62 -30.44
N SER A 131 -8.05 -34.25 -31.33
CA SER A 131 -8.46 -35.13 -32.44
C SER A 131 -7.29 -35.47 -33.36
N ARG A 132 -6.42 -34.49 -33.64
CA ARG A 132 -5.19 -34.73 -34.42
C ARG A 132 -4.22 -35.65 -33.70
N LEU A 133 -4.05 -35.50 -32.38
CA LEU A 133 -3.21 -36.38 -31.57
C LEU A 133 -3.70 -37.83 -31.70
N VAL A 134 -5.00 -38.08 -31.51
CA VAL A 134 -5.60 -39.41 -31.64
C VAL A 134 -5.36 -40.00 -33.03
N SER A 135 -5.55 -39.22 -34.10
CA SER A 135 -5.27 -39.70 -35.46
C SER A 135 -3.79 -40.03 -35.68
N ASN A 136 -2.88 -39.19 -35.19
CA ASN A 136 -1.43 -39.44 -35.29
C ASN A 136 -1.00 -40.70 -34.52
N GLU A 137 -1.57 -40.93 -33.34
CA GLU A 137 -1.32 -42.14 -32.54
C GLU A 137 -1.81 -43.39 -33.28
N ALA A 138 -3.00 -43.34 -33.87
CA ALA A 138 -3.53 -44.44 -34.67
C ALA A 138 -2.65 -44.75 -35.91
N ASP A 139 -2.16 -43.70 -36.60
CA ASP A 139 -1.26 -43.86 -37.75
C ASP A 139 0.11 -44.45 -37.35
N GLN A 140 0.62 -44.05 -36.18
CA GLN A 140 1.84 -44.60 -35.61
C GLN A 140 1.68 -46.10 -35.30
N ASP A 141 0.58 -46.48 -34.65
CA ASP A 141 0.29 -47.87 -34.30
C ASP A 141 0.11 -48.75 -35.55
N ALA A 142 -0.60 -48.27 -36.56
CA ALA A 142 -0.75 -48.96 -37.84
C ALA A 142 0.59 -49.17 -38.55
N THR A 143 1.45 -48.14 -38.57
CA THR A 143 2.80 -48.22 -39.16
C THR A 143 3.66 -49.24 -38.42
N ARG A 144 3.61 -49.25 -37.08
CA ARG A 144 4.34 -50.20 -36.26
C ARG A 144 3.91 -51.65 -36.51
N ALA A 145 2.60 -51.89 -36.57
CA ALA A 145 2.05 -53.21 -36.87
C ALA A 145 2.49 -53.72 -38.25
N SER A 146 2.58 -52.83 -39.25
CA SER A 146 3.07 -53.15 -40.59
C SER A 146 4.55 -53.56 -40.60
N ILE A 147 5.41 -52.83 -39.87
CA ILE A 147 6.84 -53.15 -39.74
C ILE A 147 7.03 -54.53 -39.08
N ASP A 148 6.30 -54.81 -38.01
CA ASP A 148 6.38 -56.09 -37.29
C ASP A 148 5.92 -57.27 -38.18
N ALA A 149 4.87 -57.07 -38.99
CA ALA A 149 4.40 -58.06 -39.94
C ALA A 149 5.40 -58.37 -41.06
N HIS A 150 6.21 -57.39 -41.47
CA HIS A 150 7.21 -57.56 -42.53
C HIS A 150 8.53 -58.18 -42.05
N THR A 151 8.77 -58.18 -40.74
CA THR A 151 10.03 -58.65 -40.13
C THR A 151 9.94 -60.13 -39.67
N LYS A 152 8.76 -60.75 -39.73
CA LYS A 152 8.52 -62.19 -39.49
C LYS A 152 8.49 -62.99 -40.78
#